data_AF-A0A1V1TJT4-F1
#
_entry.id   AF-A0A1V1TJT4-F1
#
_cell.length_a   1.000
_cell.length_b   1.000
_cell.length_c   1.000
_cell.angle_alpha   90.00
_cell.angle_beta   90.00
_cell.angle_gamma   90.00
#
_symmetry.space_group_name_H-M   'P 1'
#
loop_
_entity.id
_entity.type
_entity.pdbx_description
1 polymer ?
#
loop_
_entity_poly.entity_id
_entity_poly.type
_entity_poly.pdbx_seq_one_letter_code
_entity_poly.pdbx_strand_id
1 'polypeptide(L)'
;MAPVSETHFADYFIRGTKAAVAIAGAEVARVASRDVVSRRDLSVTSDSQKVTLGIIALYVVVIAILWNVPYVRWSLWPFKMLVIAFHEFGHAITAVLTGGRVKSISLDPHEGGVTHMVGGKSAITLPAGYLGSSLIGAILIFTGFNIVASKIVSIVLGVCFLLTLWWGKRDWLTITTILLAVGLLVASWFIVHAEGLRFVVLFIGVMSSLYSVWDICDDLILRKVNSSDASVFAKRYGGSSQCWGVIWSIISILFLAAGIIAGIAAFPQSFEQQENDSKHFLPTR
;
A
#
# COMPACT_ATOMS: atom_id res chain seq x y z
N MET A 1 61.08 -18.51 -2.63
CA MET A 1 59.77 -18.02 -3.10
C MET A 1 58.79 -18.12 -1.93
N ALA A 2 58.43 -16.99 -1.31
CA ALA A 2 57.42 -16.97 -0.26
C ALA A 2 56.01 -16.92 -0.90
N PRO A 3 55.02 -17.67 -0.39
CA PRO A 3 53.68 -17.66 -0.95
C PRO A 3 52.97 -16.36 -0.57
N VAL A 4 52.52 -15.60 -1.57
CA VAL A 4 51.62 -14.45 -1.35
C VAL A 4 50.27 -15.04 -0.94
N SER A 5 49.87 -14.83 0.31
CA SER A 5 48.65 -15.41 0.87
C SER A 5 47.41 -14.81 0.22
N GLU A 6 46.49 -15.66 -0.25
CA GLU A 6 45.20 -15.32 -0.89
C GLU A 6 44.34 -14.35 -0.05
N THR A 7 44.60 -14.26 1.25
CA THR A 7 43.94 -13.35 2.20
C THR A 7 44.14 -11.87 1.87
N HIS A 8 45.30 -11.48 1.32
CA HIS A 8 45.58 -10.09 0.99
C HIS A 8 44.80 -9.58 -0.23
N PHE A 9 44.48 -10.48 -1.18
CA PHE A 9 43.73 -10.14 -2.39
C PHE A 9 42.24 -9.94 -2.09
N ALA A 10 41.67 -10.80 -1.24
CA ALA A 10 40.27 -10.70 -0.82
C ALA A 10 39.99 -9.39 -0.06
N ASP A 11 40.89 -9.00 0.85
CA ASP A 11 40.74 -7.75 1.62
C ASP A 11 40.85 -6.50 0.75
N TYR A 12 41.74 -6.50 -0.26
CA TYR A 12 41.87 -5.38 -1.19
C TYR A 12 40.63 -5.25 -2.08
N PHE A 13 40.10 -6.38 -2.56
CA PHE A 13 38.87 -6.41 -3.36
C PHE A 13 37.67 -5.91 -2.54
N ILE A 14 37.48 -6.41 -1.31
CA ILE A 14 36.39 -6.00 -0.43
C ILE A 14 36.46 -4.50 -0.09
N ARG A 15 37.65 -3.96 0.14
CA ARG A 15 37.82 -2.51 0.39
C ARG A 15 37.52 -1.67 -0.85
N GLY A 16 37.97 -2.13 -2.03
CA GLY A 16 37.67 -1.48 -3.31
C GLY A 16 36.17 -1.48 -3.62
N THR A 17 35.48 -2.61 -3.41
CA THR A 17 34.03 -2.72 -3.60
C THR A 17 33.27 -1.84 -2.61
N LYS A 18 33.66 -1.79 -1.33
CA LYS A 18 33.03 -0.91 -0.33
C LYS A 18 33.19 0.57 -0.68
N ALA A 19 34.37 0.98 -1.13
CA ALA A 19 34.63 2.35 -1.56
C ALA A 19 33.81 2.72 -2.81
N ALA A 20 33.75 1.83 -3.80
CA ALA A 20 32.95 2.04 -5.01
C ALA A 20 31.45 2.12 -4.70
N VAL A 21 30.94 1.27 -3.79
CA VAL A 21 29.54 1.30 -3.34
C VAL A 21 29.24 2.56 -2.53
N ALA A 22 30.17 3.04 -1.70
CA ALA A 22 30.00 4.27 -0.94
C ALA A 22 29.96 5.51 -1.86
N ILE A 23 30.81 5.54 -2.90
CA ILE A 23 30.83 6.62 -3.89
C ILE A 23 29.57 6.58 -4.76
N ALA A 24 29.17 5.40 -5.24
CA ALA A 24 27.93 5.24 -5.98
C ALA A 24 26.70 5.61 -5.13
N GLY A 25 26.67 5.23 -3.85
CA GLY A 25 25.63 5.61 -2.91
C GLY A 25 25.58 7.12 -2.64
N ALA A 26 26.74 7.76 -2.52
CA ALA A 26 26.83 9.21 -2.34
C ALA A 26 26.39 9.97 -3.61
N GLU A 27 26.72 9.47 -4.79
CA GLU A 27 26.32 10.08 -6.06
C GLU A 27 24.82 9.89 -6.33
N VAL A 28 24.27 8.71 -6.02
CA VAL A 28 22.82 8.45 -6.06
C VAL A 28 22.09 9.33 -5.04
N ALA A 29 22.64 9.51 -3.82
CA ALA A 29 22.08 10.43 -2.84
C ALA A 29 22.16 11.90 -3.29
N ARG A 30 23.22 12.29 -4.01
CA ARG A 30 23.38 13.63 -4.59
C ARG A 30 22.43 13.90 -5.75
N VAL A 31 22.24 12.93 -6.63
CA VAL A 31 21.29 13.00 -7.75
C VAL A 31 19.86 13.03 -7.20
N ALA A 32 19.55 12.15 -6.24
CA ALA A 32 18.27 12.16 -5.54
C ALA A 32 18.01 13.48 -4.81
N SER A 33 18.99 14.08 -4.15
CA SER A 33 18.82 15.37 -3.46
C SER A 33 18.78 16.57 -4.41
N ARG A 34 19.44 16.53 -5.57
CA ARG A 34 19.34 17.60 -6.58
C ARG A 34 17.99 17.60 -7.28
N ASP A 35 17.42 16.45 -7.61
CA ASP A 35 16.09 16.38 -8.25
C ASP A 35 14.93 16.60 -7.27
N VAL A 36 15.11 16.25 -5.99
CA VAL A 36 14.12 16.49 -4.92
C VAL A 36 14.05 17.96 -4.48
N VAL A 37 15.09 18.77 -4.75
CA VAL A 37 15.14 20.20 -4.35
C VAL A 37 14.84 21.16 -5.52
N SER A 38 14.43 20.66 -6.69
CA SER A 38 13.63 21.49 -7.58
C SER A 38 12.27 21.68 -6.90
N ARG A 39 11.99 22.90 -6.42
CA ARG A 39 10.65 23.28 -5.92
C ARG A 39 9.65 23.06 -7.05
N ARG A 40 9.15 21.84 -7.20
CA ARG A 40 7.99 21.57 -8.02
C ARG A 40 6.86 22.34 -7.39
N ASP A 41 6.38 23.33 -8.11
CA ASP A 41 5.30 24.18 -7.66
C ASP A 41 4.12 23.27 -7.30
N LEU A 42 3.66 23.31 -6.05
CA LEU A 42 2.53 22.50 -5.57
C LEU A 42 1.19 23.06 -6.06
N SER A 43 1.23 23.98 -7.02
CA SER A 43 0.06 24.53 -7.67
C SER A 43 -0.65 23.43 -8.45
N VAL A 44 -1.96 23.32 -8.23
CA VAL A 44 -2.83 22.43 -9.02
C VAL A 44 -3.04 23.10 -10.36
N THR A 45 -2.26 22.67 -11.35
CA THR A 45 -2.15 23.36 -12.65
C THR A 45 -3.04 22.74 -13.72
N SER A 46 -3.21 21.41 -13.69
CA SER A 46 -3.98 20.70 -14.71
C SER A 46 -5.40 20.36 -14.28
N ASP A 47 -6.31 20.31 -15.25
CA ASP A 47 -7.70 19.90 -14.99
C ASP A 47 -7.80 18.44 -14.54
N SER A 48 -6.85 17.60 -14.95
CA SER A 48 -6.76 16.21 -14.49
C SER A 48 -6.52 16.11 -12.98
N GLN A 49 -5.64 16.95 -12.43
CA GLN A 49 -5.38 17.02 -11.00
C GLN A 49 -6.62 17.54 -10.24
N LYS A 50 -7.27 18.60 -10.74
CA LYS A 50 -8.50 19.13 -10.12
C LYS A 50 -9.59 18.06 -10.04
N VAL A 51 -9.83 17.35 -11.14
CA VAL A 51 -10.82 16.25 -11.17
C VAL A 51 -10.43 15.13 -10.23
N THR A 52 -9.15 14.73 -10.21
CA THR A 52 -8.67 13.67 -9.30
C THR A 52 -8.86 14.03 -7.84
N LEU A 53 -8.54 15.27 -7.45
CA LEU A 53 -8.76 15.76 -6.10
C LEU A 53 -10.24 15.81 -5.74
N GLY A 54 -11.09 16.27 -6.66
CA GLY A 54 -12.55 16.22 -6.51
C GLY A 54 -13.07 14.81 -6.31
N ILE A 55 -12.55 13.84 -7.07
CA ILE A 55 -12.89 12.41 -6.95
C ILE A 55 -12.38 11.82 -5.63
N ILE A 56 -11.17 12.14 -5.19
CA ILE A 56 -10.66 11.70 -3.89
C ILE A 56 -11.57 12.21 -2.77
N ALA A 57 -11.91 13.50 -2.79
CA ALA A 57 -12.82 14.08 -1.80
C ALA A 57 -14.19 13.40 -1.82
N LEU A 58 -14.74 13.14 -3.02
CA LEU A 58 -15.97 12.38 -3.19
C LEU A 58 -15.85 10.97 -2.61
N TYR A 59 -14.77 10.24 -2.89
CA TYR A 59 -14.52 8.90 -2.35
C TYR A 59 -14.44 8.92 -0.83
N VAL A 60 -13.74 9.87 -0.22
CA VAL A 60 -13.66 10.01 1.24
C VAL A 60 -15.06 10.16 1.84
N VAL A 61 -15.90 11.05 1.28
CA VAL A 61 -17.27 11.29 1.77
C VAL A 61 -18.17 10.09 1.53
N VAL A 62 -18.15 9.51 0.34
CA VAL A 62 -18.98 8.35 0.00
C VAL A 62 -18.60 7.15 0.87
N ILE A 63 -17.31 6.84 1.02
CA ILE A 63 -16.85 5.75 1.90
C ILE A 63 -17.29 6.02 3.33
N ALA A 64 -17.16 7.24 3.84
CA ALA A 64 -17.63 7.60 5.17
C ALA A 64 -19.14 7.36 5.35
N ILE A 65 -19.96 7.78 4.40
CA ILE A 65 -21.42 7.54 4.45
C ILE A 65 -21.72 6.04 4.40
N LEU A 66 -21.17 5.33 3.40
CA LEU A 66 -21.41 3.91 3.20
C LEU A 66 -20.96 3.07 4.40
N TRP A 67 -19.88 3.46 5.09
CA TRP A 67 -19.39 2.74 6.28
C TRP A 67 -20.33 2.90 7.49
N ASN A 68 -20.90 4.09 7.67
CA ASN A 68 -21.72 4.42 8.84
C ASN A 68 -23.20 4.03 8.68
N VAL A 69 -23.74 3.98 7.46
CA VAL A 69 -25.16 3.67 7.24
C VAL A 69 -25.43 2.16 7.33
N PRO A 70 -26.33 1.71 8.25
CA PRO A 70 -26.73 0.31 8.34
C PRO A 70 -27.31 -0.20 7.02
N TYR A 71 -27.13 -1.49 6.73
CA TYR A 71 -27.50 -2.17 5.48
C TYR A 71 -26.72 -1.73 4.24
N VAL A 72 -26.49 -0.43 4.06
CA VAL A 72 -25.71 0.12 2.94
C VAL A 72 -24.23 -0.25 3.03
N ARG A 73 -23.71 -0.44 4.26
CA ARG A 73 -22.35 -0.95 4.48
C ARG A 73 -22.04 -2.28 3.79
N TRP A 74 -23.05 -3.12 3.52
CA TRP A 74 -22.86 -4.40 2.84
C TRP A 74 -22.39 -4.21 1.40
N SER A 75 -22.70 -3.08 0.77
CA SER A 75 -22.19 -2.75 -0.57
C SER A 75 -20.67 -2.55 -0.60
N LEU A 76 -20.07 -2.12 0.52
CA LEU A 76 -18.61 -2.00 0.65
C LEU A 76 -17.92 -3.33 0.99
N TRP A 77 -18.68 -4.37 1.32
CA TRP A 77 -18.14 -5.63 1.82
C TRP A 77 -17.03 -6.25 0.94
N PRO A 78 -17.16 -6.37 -0.40
CA PRO A 78 -16.09 -6.97 -1.21
C PRO A 78 -14.81 -6.13 -1.19
N PHE A 79 -14.93 -4.80 -1.17
CA PHE A 79 -13.78 -3.91 -1.07
C PHE A 79 -13.17 -3.95 0.33
N LYS A 80 -14.00 -4.04 1.37
CA LYS A 80 -13.56 -4.20 2.76
C LYS A 80 -12.68 -5.43 2.91
N MET A 81 -13.11 -6.57 2.37
CA MET A 81 -12.30 -7.80 2.36
C MET A 81 -10.96 -7.61 1.63
N LEU A 82 -10.97 -6.88 0.51
CA LEU A 82 -9.74 -6.60 -0.23
C LEU A 82 -8.73 -5.78 0.59
N VAL A 83 -9.20 -4.77 1.31
CA VAL A 83 -8.32 -3.93 2.13
C VAL A 83 -7.84 -4.67 3.38
N ILE A 84 -8.68 -5.52 3.98
CA ILE A 84 -8.23 -6.45 5.03
C ILE A 84 -7.12 -7.36 4.47
N ALA A 85 -7.23 -7.83 3.22
CA ALA A 85 -6.16 -8.61 2.61
C ALA A 85 -4.83 -7.84 2.51
N PHE A 86 -4.86 -6.52 2.27
CA PHE A 86 -3.65 -5.68 2.32
C PHE A 86 -3.11 -5.52 3.74
N HIS A 87 -3.99 -5.41 4.74
CA HIS A 87 -3.61 -5.40 6.15
C HIS A 87 -2.88 -6.70 6.52
N GLU A 88 -3.45 -7.85 6.21
CA GLU A 88 -2.83 -9.15 6.45
C GLU A 88 -1.52 -9.34 5.66
N PHE A 89 -1.47 -8.84 4.42
CA PHE A 89 -0.24 -8.84 3.63
C PHE A 89 0.88 -8.03 4.30
N GLY A 90 0.56 -6.91 4.96
CA GLY A 90 1.51 -6.11 5.74
C GLY A 90 2.14 -6.91 6.89
N HIS A 91 1.33 -7.64 7.66
CA HIS A 91 1.84 -8.58 8.66
C HIS A 91 2.73 -9.65 8.05
N ALA A 92 2.28 -10.27 6.95
CA ALA A 92 2.98 -11.36 6.30
C ALA A 92 4.37 -10.95 5.79
N ILE A 93 4.46 -9.83 5.08
CA ILE A 93 5.73 -9.33 4.53
C ILE A 93 6.69 -8.93 5.64
N THR A 94 6.22 -8.18 6.64
CA THR A 94 7.11 -7.76 7.74
C THR A 94 7.53 -8.93 8.63
N ALA A 95 6.70 -9.96 8.77
CA ALA A 95 7.09 -11.20 9.44
C ALA A 95 8.27 -11.85 8.70
N VAL A 96 8.18 -12.02 7.38
CA VAL A 96 9.25 -12.59 6.57
C VAL A 96 10.52 -11.74 6.66
N LEU A 97 10.40 -10.41 6.50
CA LEU A 97 11.54 -9.48 6.54
C LEU A 97 12.23 -9.43 7.91
N THR A 98 11.52 -9.74 8.98
CA THR A 98 12.07 -9.76 10.35
C THR A 98 12.55 -11.15 10.79
N GLY A 99 12.64 -12.11 9.86
CA GLY A 99 13.14 -13.47 10.10
C GLY A 99 12.08 -14.46 10.60
N GLY A 100 10.81 -14.11 10.50
CA GLY A 100 9.68 -15.00 10.77
C GLY A 100 9.24 -15.78 9.54
N ARG A 101 8.24 -16.64 9.73
CA ARG A 101 7.62 -17.46 8.69
C ARG A 101 6.10 -17.37 8.77
N VAL A 102 5.48 -17.11 7.62
CA VAL A 102 4.01 -17.10 7.46
C VAL A 102 3.52 -18.52 7.16
N LYS A 103 2.57 -19.01 7.96
CA LYS A 103 1.94 -20.33 7.80
C LYS A 103 0.70 -20.26 6.90
N SER A 104 -0.16 -19.26 7.15
CA SER A 104 -1.37 -19.02 6.38
C SER A 104 -1.93 -17.63 6.63
N ILE A 105 -2.69 -17.13 5.66
CA ILE A 105 -3.57 -15.96 5.79
C ILE A 105 -5.01 -16.47 5.63
N SER A 106 -5.93 -15.95 6.43
CA SER A 106 -7.37 -16.24 6.32
C SER A 106 -8.16 -14.95 6.46
N LEU A 107 -9.24 -14.84 5.71
CA LEU A 107 -10.18 -13.72 5.81
C LEU A 107 -11.52 -14.25 6.33
N ASP A 108 -12.04 -13.61 7.37
CA ASP A 108 -13.33 -13.94 8.00
C ASP A 108 -14.35 -12.79 7.78
N PRO A 109 -15.57 -13.06 7.29
CA PRO A 109 -16.59 -12.04 7.05
C PRO A 109 -17.00 -11.23 8.29
N HIS A 110 -16.86 -11.81 9.48
CA HIS A 110 -17.34 -11.27 10.75
C HIS A 110 -16.18 -10.83 11.65
N GLU A 111 -15.08 -11.60 11.64
CA GLU A 111 -13.93 -11.38 12.53
C GLU A 111 -12.81 -10.56 11.88
N GLY A 112 -12.79 -10.38 10.55
CA GLY A 112 -11.80 -9.59 9.83
C GLY A 112 -10.76 -10.45 9.11
N GLY A 113 -9.49 -10.31 9.46
CA GLY A 113 -8.39 -11.08 8.87
C GLY A 113 -7.51 -11.69 9.95
N VAL A 114 -6.82 -12.79 9.62
CA VAL A 114 -5.81 -13.37 10.50
C VAL A 114 -4.62 -13.92 9.71
N THR A 115 -3.44 -13.43 10.08
CA THR A 115 -2.16 -13.94 9.59
C THR A 115 -1.52 -14.85 10.64
N HIS A 116 -1.52 -16.16 10.37
CA HIS A 116 -0.80 -17.12 11.19
C HIS A 116 0.69 -17.08 10.85
N MET A 117 1.49 -16.52 11.75
CA MET A 117 2.94 -16.37 11.61
C MET A 117 3.69 -16.92 12.82
N VAL A 118 4.93 -17.37 12.60
CA VAL A 118 5.84 -17.86 13.65
C VAL A 118 7.18 -17.13 13.54
N GLY A 119 7.69 -16.64 14.66
CA GLY A 119 8.89 -15.80 14.67
C GLY A 119 8.62 -14.39 14.17
N GLY A 120 9.68 -13.66 13.84
CA GLY A 120 9.63 -12.24 13.50
C GLY A 120 9.61 -11.32 14.72
N LYS A 121 9.84 -10.03 14.49
CA LYS A 121 9.86 -9.02 15.56
C LYS A 121 8.48 -8.42 15.74
N SER A 122 7.73 -8.85 16.76
CA SER A 122 6.35 -8.38 16.97
C SER A 122 6.17 -6.88 17.13
N ALA A 123 7.21 -6.16 17.57
CA ALA A 123 7.20 -4.70 17.64
C ALA A 123 7.03 -4.05 16.26
N ILE A 124 7.43 -4.74 15.19
CA ILE A 124 7.33 -4.27 13.80
C ILE A 124 6.13 -4.92 13.13
N THR A 125 5.90 -6.21 13.35
CA THR A 125 4.86 -6.94 12.62
C THR A 125 3.46 -6.56 13.04
N LEU A 126 3.20 -6.25 14.31
CA LEU A 126 1.88 -5.82 14.78
C LEU A 126 1.42 -4.48 14.17
N PRO A 127 2.22 -3.39 14.18
CA PRO A 127 1.80 -2.16 13.51
C PRO A 127 1.80 -2.28 11.98
N ALA A 128 2.49 -3.28 11.41
CA ALA A 128 2.61 -3.42 9.97
C ALA A 128 1.31 -3.69 9.22
N GLY A 129 0.27 -4.20 9.89
CA GLY A 129 -1.05 -4.35 9.27
C GLY A 129 -1.63 -2.99 8.90
N TYR A 130 -1.87 -2.15 9.89
CA TYR A 130 -2.43 -0.81 9.70
C TYR A 130 -1.49 0.12 8.93
N LEU A 131 -0.20 0.15 9.26
CA LEU A 131 0.74 1.04 8.59
C LEU A 131 1.08 0.57 7.18
N GLY A 132 1.17 -0.75 6.96
CA GLY A 132 1.45 -1.34 5.65
C GLY A 132 0.29 -1.14 4.68
N SER A 133 -0.94 -1.41 5.11
CA SER A 133 -2.15 -1.15 4.29
C SER A 133 -2.30 0.34 3.96
N SER A 134 -1.95 1.23 4.89
CA SER A 134 -1.98 2.69 4.65
C SER A 134 -0.90 3.16 3.69
N LEU A 135 0.31 2.59 3.78
CA LEU A 135 1.39 2.86 2.83
C LEU A 135 1.04 2.38 1.42
N ILE A 136 0.51 1.15 1.30
CA ILE A 136 0.00 0.64 0.01
C ILE A 136 -1.08 1.58 -0.51
N GLY A 137 -2.01 2.00 0.34
CA GLY A 137 -3.06 2.96 0.00
C GLY A 137 -2.50 4.27 -0.56
N ALA A 138 -1.47 4.84 0.08
CA ALA A 138 -0.82 6.06 -0.39
C ALA A 138 -0.13 5.89 -1.76
N ILE A 139 0.51 4.74 -2.00
CA ILE A 139 1.12 4.43 -3.31
C ILE A 139 0.04 4.31 -4.39
N LEU A 140 -1.10 3.69 -4.08
CA LEU A 140 -2.23 3.58 -5.01
C LEU A 140 -2.87 4.95 -5.29
N ILE A 141 -3.00 5.81 -4.27
CA ILE A 141 -3.46 7.20 -4.48
C ILE A 141 -2.49 7.96 -5.37
N PHE A 142 -1.19 7.89 -5.07
CA PHE A 142 -0.14 8.56 -5.85
C PHE A 142 -0.18 8.15 -7.32
N THR A 143 -0.20 6.83 -7.59
CA THR A 143 -0.24 6.29 -8.95
C THR A 143 -1.59 6.52 -9.65
N GLY A 144 -2.67 6.70 -8.89
CA GLY A 144 -3.99 7.08 -9.37
C GLY A 144 -4.08 8.50 -9.96
N PHE A 145 -3.00 9.30 -9.96
CA PHE A 145 -2.93 10.57 -10.70
C PHE A 145 -2.53 10.40 -12.18
N ASN A 146 -2.10 9.20 -12.60
CA ASN A 146 -1.62 8.96 -13.95
C ASN A 146 -1.99 7.56 -14.48
N ILE A 147 -2.42 7.48 -15.74
CA ILE A 147 -2.87 6.21 -16.36
C ILE A 147 -1.74 5.18 -16.47
N VAL A 148 -0.55 5.58 -16.94
CA VAL A 148 0.61 4.68 -17.09
C VAL A 148 1.10 4.20 -15.73
N ALA A 149 1.18 5.09 -14.75
CA ALA A 149 1.52 4.72 -13.37
C ALA A 149 0.50 3.73 -12.78
N SER A 150 -0.79 3.92 -13.06
CA SER A 150 -1.87 3.01 -12.66
C SER A 150 -1.73 1.63 -13.30
N LYS A 151 -1.36 1.55 -14.59
CA LYS A 151 -1.04 0.27 -15.26
C LYS A 151 0.12 -0.44 -14.56
N ILE A 152 1.22 0.26 -14.29
CA ILE A 152 2.40 -0.33 -13.63
C ILE A 152 2.05 -0.85 -12.24
N VAL A 153 1.39 -0.06 -11.40
CA VAL A 153 1.05 -0.50 -10.04
C VAL A 153 0.05 -1.64 -10.04
N SER A 154 -0.86 -1.72 -11.02
CA SER A 154 -1.80 -2.85 -11.12
C SER A 154 -1.10 -4.19 -11.36
N ILE A 155 0.04 -4.19 -12.08
CA ILE A 155 0.87 -5.38 -12.28
C ILE A 155 1.55 -5.76 -10.96
N VAL A 156 2.11 -4.77 -10.24
CA VAL A 156 2.72 -4.98 -8.92
C VAL A 156 1.68 -5.52 -7.92
N LEU A 157 0.47 -4.96 -7.91
CA LEU A 157 -0.65 -5.46 -7.12
C LEU A 157 -1.00 -6.90 -7.49
N GLY A 158 -1.00 -7.24 -8.79
CA GLY A 158 -1.20 -8.62 -9.25
C GLY A 158 -0.18 -9.57 -8.63
N VAL A 159 1.10 -9.20 -8.58
CA VAL A 159 2.14 -10.00 -7.90
C VAL A 159 1.89 -10.11 -6.40
N CYS A 160 1.56 -9.01 -5.73
CA CYS A 160 1.21 -9.02 -4.30
C CYS A 160 0.01 -9.95 -4.03
N PHE A 161 -1.02 -9.91 -4.86
CA PHE A 161 -2.17 -10.79 -4.76
C PHE A 161 -1.83 -12.26 -4.98
N LEU A 162 -0.93 -12.58 -5.90
CA LEU A 162 -0.45 -13.96 -6.07
C LEU A 162 0.29 -14.46 -4.81
N LEU A 163 1.07 -13.59 -4.15
CA LEU A 163 1.72 -13.92 -2.87
C LEU A 163 0.70 -14.11 -1.75
N THR A 164 -0.28 -13.21 -1.64
CA THR A 164 -1.38 -13.36 -0.66
C THR A 164 -2.16 -14.63 -0.92
N LEU A 165 -2.43 -14.97 -2.19
CA LEU A 165 -3.10 -16.21 -2.59
C LEU A 165 -2.25 -17.44 -2.23
N TRP A 166 -0.92 -17.37 -2.39
CA TRP A 166 -0.02 -18.46 -2.00
C TRP A 166 -0.13 -18.80 -0.50
N TRP A 167 -0.23 -17.79 0.36
CA TRP A 167 -0.45 -17.96 1.80
C TRP A 167 -1.90 -18.28 2.16
N GLY A 168 -2.86 -17.76 1.39
CA GLY A 168 -4.31 -17.89 1.61
C GLY A 168 -5.01 -19.02 0.85
N LYS A 169 -4.26 -19.88 0.13
CA LYS A 169 -4.82 -20.93 -0.75
C LYS A 169 -5.72 -21.98 -0.09
N ARG A 170 -5.84 -21.97 1.24
CA ARG A 170 -6.73 -22.88 1.98
C ARG A 170 -8.05 -22.23 2.36
N ASP A 171 -8.17 -20.91 2.19
CA ASP A 171 -9.35 -20.15 2.54
C ASP A 171 -10.09 -19.70 1.28
N TRP A 172 -11.31 -20.21 1.10
CA TRP A 172 -12.11 -19.95 -0.10
C TRP A 172 -12.50 -18.47 -0.22
N LEU A 173 -12.69 -17.78 0.91
CA LEU A 173 -13.01 -16.36 0.91
C LEU A 173 -11.83 -15.52 0.44
N THR A 174 -10.63 -15.77 0.98
CA THR A 174 -9.38 -15.15 0.50
C THR A 174 -9.20 -15.36 -1.00
N ILE A 175 -9.38 -16.59 -1.49
CA ILE A 175 -9.29 -16.89 -2.93
C ILE A 175 -10.31 -16.07 -3.72
N THR A 176 -11.57 -16.06 -3.30
CA THR A 176 -12.65 -15.36 -4.00
C THR A 176 -12.43 -13.86 -4.02
N THR A 177 -12.06 -13.25 -2.89
CA THR A 177 -11.75 -11.83 -2.78
C THR A 177 -10.61 -11.44 -3.72
N ILE A 178 -9.52 -12.23 -3.74
CA ILE A 178 -8.38 -11.96 -4.62
C ILE A 178 -8.76 -12.11 -6.09
N LEU A 179 -9.51 -13.16 -6.46
CA LEU A 179 -9.94 -13.36 -7.84
C LEU A 179 -10.87 -12.25 -8.32
N LEU A 180 -11.80 -11.79 -7.47
CA LEU A 180 -12.68 -10.66 -7.80
C LEU A 180 -11.88 -9.36 -7.94
N ALA A 181 -10.89 -9.11 -7.07
CA ALA A 181 -10.03 -7.94 -7.17
C ALA A 181 -9.18 -7.95 -8.45
N VAL A 182 -8.57 -9.09 -8.79
CA VAL A 182 -7.82 -9.26 -10.05
C VAL A 182 -8.75 -9.10 -11.24
N GLY A 183 -9.94 -9.71 -11.22
CA GLY A 183 -10.95 -9.57 -12.26
C GLY A 183 -11.38 -8.11 -12.48
N LEU A 184 -11.58 -7.35 -11.41
CA LEU A 184 -11.90 -5.93 -11.47
C LEU A 184 -10.76 -5.10 -12.08
N LEU A 185 -9.51 -5.37 -11.68
CA LEU A 185 -8.34 -4.67 -12.25
C LEU A 185 -8.19 -4.99 -13.74
N VAL A 186 -8.30 -6.26 -14.12
CA VAL A 186 -8.21 -6.70 -15.52
C VAL A 186 -9.36 -6.13 -16.35
N ALA A 187 -10.60 -6.15 -15.86
CA ALA A 187 -11.73 -5.54 -16.57
C ALA A 187 -11.49 -4.04 -16.80
N SER A 188 -10.93 -3.35 -15.80
CA SER A 188 -10.67 -1.91 -15.86
C SER A 188 -9.53 -1.53 -16.82
N TRP A 189 -8.66 -2.47 -17.20
CA TRP A 189 -7.63 -2.26 -18.23
C TRP A 189 -8.22 -2.03 -19.63
N PHE A 190 -9.38 -2.63 -19.92
CA PHE A 190 -10.03 -2.55 -21.24
C PHE A 190 -11.00 -1.37 -21.36
N ILE A 191 -11.24 -0.63 -20.28
CA ILE A 191 -12.08 0.58 -20.30
C ILE A 191 -11.24 1.78 -20.72
N VAL A 192 -11.51 2.31 -21.93
CA VAL A 192 -10.90 3.56 -22.46
C VAL A 192 -9.38 3.61 -22.22
N HIS A 193 -8.64 2.63 -22.75
CA HIS A 193 -7.18 2.56 -22.63
C HIS A 193 -6.63 2.60 -21.19
N ALA A 194 -7.39 2.00 -20.25
CA ALA A 194 -7.12 1.95 -18.81
C ALA A 194 -7.33 3.28 -18.05
N GLU A 195 -8.11 4.22 -18.59
CA GLU A 195 -8.54 5.40 -17.83
C GLU A 195 -9.40 4.98 -16.62
N GLY A 196 -10.29 4.00 -16.79
CA GLY A 196 -11.09 3.45 -15.69
C GLY A 196 -10.24 2.80 -14.58
N LEU A 197 -9.15 2.13 -14.96
CA LEU A 197 -8.21 1.52 -14.01
C LEU A 197 -7.65 2.54 -13.02
N ARG A 198 -7.30 3.74 -13.51
CA ARG A 198 -6.76 4.82 -12.68
C ARG A 198 -7.71 5.16 -11.54
N PHE A 199 -9.00 5.29 -11.81
CA PHE A 199 -10.00 5.61 -10.79
C PHE A 199 -10.31 4.44 -9.85
N VAL A 200 -10.26 3.20 -10.36
CA VAL A 200 -10.39 2.00 -9.51
C VAL A 200 -9.21 1.88 -8.55
N VAL A 201 -7.98 2.05 -9.04
CA VAL A 201 -6.76 2.06 -8.22
C VAL A 201 -6.83 3.17 -7.17
N LEU A 202 -7.26 4.37 -7.57
CA LEU A 202 -7.44 5.50 -6.68
C LEU A 202 -8.48 5.21 -5.59
N PHE A 203 -9.63 4.62 -5.95
CA PHE A 203 -10.67 4.21 -5.00
C PHE A 203 -10.15 3.20 -3.98
N ILE A 204 -9.48 2.15 -4.45
CA ILE A 204 -8.87 1.14 -3.59
C ILE A 204 -7.82 1.78 -2.67
N GLY A 205 -7.02 2.72 -3.19
CA GLY A 205 -6.02 3.45 -2.42
C GLY A 205 -6.60 4.30 -1.30
N VAL A 206 -7.66 5.07 -1.58
CA VAL A 206 -8.39 5.86 -0.58
C VAL A 206 -8.99 4.94 0.49
N MET A 207 -9.64 3.86 0.08
CA MET A 207 -10.25 2.92 1.01
C MET A 207 -9.18 2.25 1.90
N SER A 208 -8.05 1.83 1.31
CA SER A 208 -6.91 1.25 2.04
C SER A 208 -6.28 2.20 3.04
N SER A 209 -6.14 3.48 2.69
CA SER A 209 -5.56 4.49 3.58
C SER A 209 -6.49 4.86 4.74
N LEU A 210 -7.81 4.82 4.53
CA LEU A 210 -8.80 5.13 5.56
C LEU A 210 -9.17 3.92 6.42
N TYR A 211 -8.84 2.70 5.99
CA TYR A 211 -9.23 1.48 6.70
C TYR A 211 -8.74 1.43 8.14
N SER A 212 -7.47 1.77 8.39
CA SER A 212 -6.95 1.83 9.76
C SER A 212 -7.77 2.77 10.64
N VAL A 213 -8.14 3.95 10.13
CA VAL A 213 -8.96 4.92 10.85
C VAL A 213 -10.32 4.34 11.18
N TRP A 214 -11.00 3.74 10.20
CA TRP A 214 -12.33 3.18 10.40
C TRP A 214 -12.35 1.96 11.30
N ASP A 215 -11.39 1.05 11.15
CA ASP A 215 -11.29 -0.14 11.98
C ASP A 215 -11.03 0.21 13.45
N ILE A 216 -10.17 1.20 13.70
CA ILE A 216 -9.91 1.73 15.04
C ILE A 216 -11.13 2.49 15.59
N CYS A 217 -11.84 3.27 14.78
CA CYS A 217 -13.09 3.90 15.19
C CYS A 217 -14.16 2.86 15.56
N ASP A 218 -14.33 1.81 14.77
CA ASP A 218 -15.24 0.70 15.07
C ASP A 218 -14.87 0.04 16.41
N ASP A 219 -13.59 -0.23 16.65
CA ASP A 219 -13.11 -0.81 17.90
C ASP A 219 -13.37 0.09 19.13
N LEU A 220 -13.13 1.40 18.98
CA LEU A 220 -13.31 2.39 20.03
C LEU A 220 -14.80 2.63 20.36
N ILE A 221 -15.65 2.70 19.35
CA ILE A 221 -17.06 3.10 19.48
C ILE A 221 -17.96 1.87 19.73
N LEU A 222 -17.78 0.79 18.96
CA LEU A 222 -18.63 -0.39 19.02
C LEU A 222 -18.11 -1.45 19.99
N ARG A 223 -16.95 -1.24 20.62
CA ARG A 223 -16.33 -2.16 21.58
C ARG A 223 -16.33 -3.60 21.06
N LYS A 224 -15.85 -3.80 19.84
CA LYS A 224 -15.70 -5.15 19.30
C LYS A 224 -14.89 -5.99 20.29
N VAL A 225 -15.39 -7.20 20.55
CA VAL A 225 -14.83 -8.15 21.53
C VAL A 225 -13.50 -8.76 21.02
N ASN A 226 -13.15 -8.53 19.75
CA ASN A 226 -11.96 -9.05 19.11
C ASN A 226 -10.68 -8.32 19.56
N SER A 227 -9.59 -9.08 19.72
CA SER A 227 -8.29 -8.51 20.03
C SER A 227 -7.65 -7.90 18.78
N SER A 228 -7.86 -6.61 18.51
CA SER A 228 -7.16 -5.91 17.42
C SER A 228 -5.67 -5.77 17.66
N ASP A 229 -4.91 -5.46 16.60
CA ASP A 229 -3.45 -5.31 16.70
C ASP A 229 -3.03 -4.28 17.74
N ALA A 230 -3.79 -3.18 17.86
CA ALA A 230 -3.55 -2.15 18.87
C ALA A 230 -3.74 -2.69 20.29
N SER A 231 -4.73 -3.56 20.49
CA SER A 231 -4.95 -4.23 21.78
C SER A 231 -3.83 -5.23 22.12
N VAL A 232 -3.36 -6.00 21.13
CA VAL A 232 -2.27 -6.96 21.31
C VAL A 232 -0.94 -6.24 21.55
N PHE A 233 -0.71 -5.14 20.84
CA PHE A 233 0.48 -4.31 21.02
C PHE A 233 0.52 -3.66 22.40
N ALA A 234 -0.61 -3.07 22.84
CA ALA A 234 -0.73 -2.50 24.18
C ALA A 234 -0.49 -3.54 25.29
N LYS A 235 -1.03 -4.76 25.14
CA LYS A 235 -0.79 -5.86 26.09
C LYS A 235 0.68 -6.27 26.16
N ARG A 236 1.42 -6.17 25.05
CA ARG A 236 2.83 -6.61 24.97
C ARG A 236 3.84 -5.53 25.35
N TYR A 237 3.58 -4.28 24.96
CA TYR A 237 4.52 -3.17 25.08
C TYR A 237 4.05 -2.05 26.02
N GLY A 238 2.86 -2.19 26.60
CA GLY A 238 2.26 -1.22 27.50
C GLY A 238 1.49 -0.11 26.77
N GLY A 239 0.88 0.78 27.57
CA GLY A 239 -0.01 1.83 27.08
C GLY A 239 -1.46 1.35 26.88
N SER A 240 -2.32 2.26 26.42
CA SER A 240 -3.71 1.94 26.06
C SER A 240 -3.79 1.55 24.59
N SER A 241 -4.64 0.56 24.26
CA SER A 241 -4.97 0.21 22.87
C SER A 241 -5.46 1.43 22.09
N GLN A 242 -6.19 2.32 22.76
CA GLN A 242 -6.73 3.54 22.16
C GLN A 242 -5.61 4.51 21.77
N CYS A 243 -4.56 4.63 22.61
CA CYS A 243 -3.43 5.51 22.34
C CYS A 243 -2.68 5.04 21.09
N TRP A 244 -2.34 3.75 21.02
CA TRP A 244 -1.67 3.17 19.85
C TRP A 244 -2.54 3.25 18.60
N GLY A 245 -3.84 2.97 18.73
CA GLY A 245 -4.79 3.14 17.64
C GLY A 245 -4.79 4.57 17.10
N VAL A 246 -4.96 5.58 17.95
CA VAL A 246 -4.97 6.99 17.52
C VAL A 246 -3.65 7.37 16.82
N ILE A 247 -2.50 6.93 17.34
CA ILE A 247 -1.19 7.19 16.71
C ILE A 247 -1.15 6.60 15.29
N TRP A 248 -1.57 5.34 15.11
CA TRP A 248 -1.55 4.70 13.80
C TRP A 248 -2.60 5.29 12.84
N SER A 249 -3.76 5.70 13.34
CA SER A 249 -4.76 6.45 12.57
C SER A 249 -4.19 7.77 12.04
N ILE A 250 -3.46 8.53 12.87
CA ILE A 250 -2.80 9.78 12.45
C ILE A 250 -1.76 9.49 11.36
N ILE A 251 -0.92 8.47 11.53
CA ILE A 251 0.09 8.09 10.52
C ILE A 251 -0.60 7.70 9.20
N SER A 252 -1.73 7.01 9.27
CA SER A 252 -2.52 6.61 8.09
C SER A 252 -3.05 7.83 7.31
N ILE A 253 -3.54 8.85 8.02
CA ILE A 253 -3.97 10.12 7.42
C ILE A 253 -2.78 10.87 6.80
N LEU A 254 -1.60 10.84 7.45
CA LEU A 254 -0.38 11.43 6.89
C LEU A 254 0.06 10.72 5.61
N PHE A 255 -0.05 9.39 5.54
CA PHE A 255 0.22 8.63 4.32
C PHE A 255 -0.75 9.01 3.19
N LEU A 256 -2.05 9.13 3.49
CA LEU A 256 -3.04 9.62 2.53
C LEU A 256 -2.64 11.01 1.99
N ALA A 257 -2.36 11.96 2.88
CA ALA A 257 -1.97 13.31 2.49
C ALA A 257 -0.67 13.32 1.67
N ALA A 258 0.32 12.52 2.07
CA ALA A 258 1.58 12.38 1.34
C ALA A 258 1.39 11.81 -0.06
N GLY A 259 0.53 10.79 -0.24
CA GLY A 259 0.19 10.23 -1.55
C GLY A 259 -0.45 11.27 -2.48
N ILE A 260 -1.34 12.11 -1.95
CA ILE A 260 -1.97 13.21 -2.70
C ILE A 260 -0.93 14.27 -3.09
N ILE A 261 -0.15 14.76 -2.14
CA ILE A 261 0.87 15.81 -2.37
C ILE A 261 1.90 15.32 -3.39
N ALA A 262 2.39 14.08 -3.23
CA ALA A 262 3.31 13.47 -4.18
C ALA A 262 2.66 13.32 -5.56
N GLY A 263 1.38 12.96 -5.65
CA GLY A 263 0.66 12.83 -6.92
C GLY A 263 0.56 14.16 -7.67
N ILE A 264 0.22 15.24 -6.96
CA ILE A 264 0.21 16.61 -7.52
C ILE A 264 1.61 17.00 -8.01
N ALA A 265 2.65 16.77 -7.20
CA ALA A 265 4.02 17.13 -7.57
C ALA A 265 4.59 16.27 -8.71
N ALA A 266 4.17 15.01 -8.84
CA ALA A 266 4.71 14.09 -9.82
C ALA A 266 4.03 14.17 -11.19
N PHE A 267 2.72 14.47 -11.23
CA PHE A 267 1.90 14.31 -12.43
C PHE A 267 1.15 15.59 -12.83
N PRO A 268 1.83 16.55 -13.50
CA PRO A 268 1.21 17.78 -13.99
C PRO A 268 0.45 17.61 -15.32
N GLN A 269 0.43 16.42 -15.92
CA GLN A 269 -0.10 16.19 -17.28
C GLN A 269 -1.64 16.33 -17.36
N SER A 270 -2.15 16.85 -18.48
CA SER A 270 -3.58 16.89 -18.79
C SER A 270 -4.14 15.49 -19.12
N PHE A 271 -5.47 15.35 -19.18
CA PHE A 271 -6.11 14.07 -19.55
C PHE A 271 -5.67 13.59 -20.94
N GLU A 272 -5.70 14.46 -21.93
CA GLU A 272 -5.32 14.14 -23.32
C GLU A 272 -3.87 13.65 -23.41
N GLN A 273 -2.96 14.31 -22.70
CA GLN A 273 -1.56 13.89 -22.64
C GLN A 273 -1.42 12.50 -22.00
N GLN A 274 -2.12 12.25 -20.88
CA GLN A 274 -2.07 10.94 -20.23
C GLN A 274 -2.67 9.81 -21.08
N GLU A 275 -3.74 10.10 -21.82
CA GLU A 275 -4.35 9.13 -22.74
C GLU A 275 -3.42 8.83 -23.92
N ASN A 276 -2.75 9.85 -24.47
CA ASN A 276 -1.76 9.64 -25.52
C ASN A 276 -0.58 8.80 -25.03
N ASP A 277 -0.03 9.14 -23.86
CA ASP A 277 1.06 8.38 -23.24
C ASP A 277 0.65 6.91 -22.98
N SER A 278 -0.60 6.68 -22.59
CA SER A 278 -1.11 5.32 -22.30
C SER A 278 -1.24 4.44 -23.54
N LYS A 279 -1.45 5.04 -24.72
CA LYS A 279 -1.48 4.33 -26.02
C LYS A 279 -0.11 3.79 -26.42
N HIS A 280 0.96 4.44 -25.96
CA HIS A 280 2.33 3.99 -26.23
C HIS A 280 2.84 2.95 -25.23
N PHE A 281 2.21 2.80 -24.07
CA PHE A 281 2.61 1.86 -23.02
C PHE A 281 1.53 0.78 -22.76
N LEU A 282 1.81 -0.45 -23.20
CA LEU A 282 0.90 -1.61 -23.13
C LEU A 282 -0.52 -1.25 -23.64
N PRO A 283 -0.65 -0.99 -24.96
CA PRO A 283 -1.94 -0.63 -25.55
C PRO A 283 -2.94 -1.77 -25.42
N THR A 284 -4.15 -1.44 -24.98
CA THR A 284 -5.31 -2.33 -25.04
C THR A 284 -6.12 -1.99 -26.29
N ARG A 285 -6.56 -3.03 -27.01
CA ARG A 285 -7.41 -2.91 -28.21
C ARG A 285 -8.86 -3.15 -27.84
#